data_AF-U4QQY3-F1
#
_entry.id   AF-U4QQY3-F1
#
_cell.length_a   1.000
_cell.length_b   1.000
_cell.length_c   1.000
_cell.angle_alpha   90.00
_cell.angle_beta   90.00
_cell.angle_gamma   90.00
#
_symmetry.space_group_name_H-M   'P 1'
#
loop_
_entity.id
_entity.type
_entity.pdbx_description
1 polymer ?
#
loop_
_entity_poly.entity_id
_entity_poly.type
_entity_poly.pdbx_seq_one_letter_code
_entity_poly.pdbx_strand_id
1 'polypeptide(L)'
;MWRWASGTPRLGPVDARAGIALLIFFFHMRLWTLGVAFLGLVFFGVLERFGLTLPVAGRVLLRTIAGGVVWPENPMKPVYRFYREH
;
A
#
# COMPACT_ATOMS: atom_id res chain seq x y z
N MET A 1 -18.49 -19.17 -8.78
CA MET A 1 -17.93 -18.84 -7.44
C MET A 1 -16.46 -18.39 -7.50
N TRP A 2 -15.58 -19.05 -8.27
CA TRP A 2 -14.15 -18.66 -8.39
C TRP A 2 -13.87 -17.24 -8.94
N ARG A 3 -14.71 -16.71 -9.84
CA ARG A 3 -14.54 -15.35 -10.42
C ARG A 3 -14.51 -14.23 -9.38
N TRP A 4 -15.04 -14.45 -8.18
CA TRP A 4 -15.14 -13.42 -7.13
C TRP A 4 -14.04 -13.55 -6.07
N ALA A 5 -13.21 -14.60 -6.15
CA ALA A 5 -12.16 -14.86 -5.16
C ALA A 5 -10.98 -13.88 -5.26
N SER A 6 -10.86 -13.12 -6.36
CA SER A 6 -9.81 -12.12 -6.55
C SER A 6 -10.14 -10.75 -5.92
N GLY A 7 -11.35 -10.58 -5.38
CA GLY A 7 -11.76 -9.35 -4.72
C GLY A 7 -10.94 -9.09 -3.45
N THR A 8 -10.75 -7.80 -3.11
CA THR A 8 -10.16 -7.43 -1.83
C THR A 8 -11.11 -7.81 -0.69
N PRO A 9 -10.65 -8.52 0.34
CA PRO A 9 -11.49 -8.88 1.48
C PRO A 9 -11.87 -7.62 2.27
N ARG A 10 -13.14 -7.50 2.67
CA ARG A 10 -13.68 -6.32 3.36
C ARG A 10 -14.32 -6.69 4.69
N LEU A 11 -14.15 -5.82 5.68
CA LEU A 11 -14.87 -5.83 6.95
C LEU A 11 -15.82 -4.62 6.96
N GLY A 12 -17.01 -4.79 6.39
CA GLY A 12 -17.94 -3.68 6.18
C GLY A 12 -17.35 -2.61 5.24
N PRO A 13 -17.23 -1.34 5.67
CA PRO A 13 -16.71 -0.28 4.81
C PRO A 13 -15.19 -0.32 4.62
N VAL A 14 -14.44 -1.05 5.46
CA VAL A 14 -12.97 -1.01 5.53
C VAL A 14 -12.34 -2.28 4.94
N ASP A 15 -11.17 -2.16 4.31
CA ASP A 15 -10.30 -3.29 3.98
C ASP A 15 -10.03 -4.20 5.20
N ALA A 16 -10.27 -5.50 5.04
CA ALA A 16 -10.06 -6.49 6.10
C ALA A 16 -8.61 -6.55 6.59
N ARG A 17 -7.64 -6.20 5.74
CA ARG A 17 -6.21 -6.18 6.08
C ARG A 17 -5.87 -5.13 7.13
N ALA A 18 -6.66 -4.06 7.23
CA ALA A 18 -6.54 -3.07 8.31
C ALA A 18 -6.79 -3.68 9.69
N GLY A 19 -7.54 -4.79 9.75
CA GLY A 19 -7.80 -5.53 10.99
C GLY A 19 -6.54 -5.99 11.72
N ILE A 20 -5.42 -6.19 11.02
CA ILE A 20 -4.14 -6.55 11.64
C ILE A 20 -3.70 -5.47 12.65
N ALA A 21 -3.85 -4.20 12.30
CA ALA A 21 -3.49 -3.10 13.20
C ALA A 21 -4.43 -3.00 14.40
N LEU A 22 -5.72 -3.29 14.19
CA LEU A 22 -6.72 -3.34 15.25
C LEU A 22 -6.45 -4.50 16.22
N LEU A 23 -5.99 -5.65 15.72
CA LEU A 23 -5.61 -6.79 16.54
C LEU A 23 -4.44 -6.45 17.47
N ILE A 24 -3.46 -5.64 17.03
CA ILE A 24 -2.36 -5.18 17.90
C ILE A 24 -2.90 -4.41 19.11
N PHE A 25 -3.91 -3.54 18.90
CA PHE A 25 -4.56 -2.84 19.99
C PHE A 25 -5.31 -3.78 20.94
N PHE A 26 -6.06 -4.74 20.39
CA PHE A 26 -6.79 -5.70 21.23
C PHE A 26 -5.87 -6.63 22.02
N PHE A 27 -4.71 -6.99 21.49
CA PHE A 27 -3.71 -7.79 22.23
C PHE A 27 -2.99 -6.99 23.30
N HIS A 28 -2.76 -5.69 23.08
CA HIS A 28 -2.07 -4.84 24.05
C HIS A 28 -2.80 -3.50 24.15
N MET A 29 -3.82 -3.44 24.99
CA MET A 29 -4.72 -2.29 25.09
C MET A 29 -4.07 -1.11 25.84
N ARG A 30 -3.35 -0.25 25.10
CA ARG A 30 -2.76 1.02 25.57
C ARG A 30 -3.06 2.15 24.58
N LEU A 31 -2.92 3.41 25.03
CA LEU A 31 -3.15 4.57 24.17
C LEU A 31 -2.24 4.60 22.93
N TRP A 32 -1.00 4.14 23.05
CA TRP A 32 -0.07 4.12 21.92
C TRP A 32 -0.46 3.05 20.88
N THR A 33 -0.95 1.88 21.29
CA THR A 33 -1.43 0.85 20.36
C THR A 33 -2.75 1.24 19.70
N LEU A 34 -3.58 2.03 20.38
CA LEU A 34 -4.73 2.68 19.74
C LEU A 34 -4.25 3.59 18.61
N GLY A 35 -3.20 4.37 18.84
CA GLY A 35 -2.54 5.18 17.80
C GLY A 35 -2.05 4.32 16.62
N VAL A 36 -1.42 3.18 16.89
CA VAL A 36 -0.99 2.22 15.85
C VAL A 36 -2.18 1.66 15.06
N ALA A 37 -3.28 1.34 15.74
CA ALA A 37 -4.49 0.85 15.08
C ALA A 37 -5.08 1.91 14.14
N PHE A 38 -5.15 3.17 14.56
CA PHE A 38 -5.58 4.29 13.71
C PHE A 38 -4.64 4.49 12.51
N LEU A 39 -3.32 4.46 12.73
CA LEU A 39 -2.34 4.58 11.66
C LEU A 39 -2.52 3.46 10.62
N GLY A 40 -2.69 2.22 11.08
CA GLY A 40 -2.95 1.09 10.20
C GLY A 40 -4.26 1.25 9.42
N LEU A 41 -5.33 1.67 10.09
CA LEU A 41 -6.62 1.94 9.45
C LEU A 41 -6.49 2.95 8.30
N VAL A 42 -5.82 4.07 8.56
CA VAL A 42 -5.56 5.12 7.55
C VAL A 42 -4.68 4.58 6.44
N PHE A 43 -3.58 3.90 6.78
CA PHE A 43 -2.64 3.35 5.80
C PHE A 43 -3.33 2.39 4.82
N PHE A 44 -4.07 1.41 5.34
CA PHE A 44 -4.79 0.46 4.51
C PHE A 44 -5.95 1.10 3.74
N GLY A 45 -6.66 2.06 4.34
CA GLY A 45 -7.70 2.83 3.64
C GLY A 45 -7.14 3.64 2.45
N VAL A 46 -5.95 4.21 2.60
CA VAL A 46 -5.25 4.89 1.49
C VAL A 46 -4.87 3.89 0.40
N LEU A 47 -4.31 2.73 0.75
CA LEU A 47 -3.98 1.68 -0.22
C LEU A 47 -5.22 1.19 -0.99
N GLU A 48 -6.34 0.97 -0.29
CA GLU A 48 -7.62 0.57 -0.88
C GLU A 48 -8.11 1.63 -1.87
N ARG A 49 -8.02 2.92 -1.52
CA ARG A 49 -8.43 4.03 -2.39
C ARG A 49 -7.64 4.08 -3.71
N PHE A 50 -6.37 3.68 -3.69
CA PHE A 50 -5.53 3.59 -4.88
C PHE A 50 -5.62 2.22 -5.58
N GLY A 51 -6.38 1.25 -5.04
CA GLY A 51 -6.44 -0.11 -5.56
C GLY A 51 -5.10 -0.86 -5.45
N LEU A 52 -4.21 -0.43 -4.56
CA LEU A 52 -2.87 -1.01 -4.41
C LEU A 52 -2.88 -2.17 -3.42
N THR A 53 -2.17 -3.24 -3.77
CA THR A 53 -1.85 -4.30 -2.81
C THR A 53 -0.58 -3.93 -2.03
N LEU A 54 -0.40 -4.47 -0.82
CA LEU A 54 0.81 -4.25 -0.01
C LEU A 54 2.13 -4.42 -0.78
N PRO A 55 2.36 -5.53 -1.54
CA PRO A 55 3.60 -5.70 -2.27
C PRO A 55 3.75 -4.69 -3.42
N VAL A 56 2.66 -4.25 -4.04
CA VAL A 56 2.72 -3.19 -5.07
C VAL A 56 3.06 -1.86 -4.43
N ALA A 57 2.43 -1.51 -3.31
CA ALA A 57 2.71 -0.28 -2.57
C ALA A 57 4.19 -0.20 -2.15
N GLY A 58 4.76 -1.31 -1.64
CA GLY A 58 6.18 -1.40 -1.33
C GLY A 58 7.07 -1.18 -2.55
N ARG A 59 6.73 -1.76 -3.71
CA ARG A 59 7.48 -1.53 -4.95
C ARG A 59 7.41 -0.08 -5.42
N VAL A 60 6.25 0.56 -5.29
CA VAL A 60 6.09 1.99 -5.62
C VAL A 60 6.96 2.82 -4.70
N LEU A 61 6.86 2.62 -3.38
CA LEU A 61 7.66 3.32 -2.38
C LEU A 61 9.17 3.18 -2.64
N LEU A 62 9.64 1.94 -2.83
CA LEU A 62 11.06 1.68 -3.10
C LEU A 62 11.51 2.35 -4.40
N ARG A 63 10.70 2.33 -5.46
CA ARG A 63 11.02 3.03 -6.72
C ARG A 63 11.05 4.54 -6.53
N THR A 64 10.15 5.10 -5.74
CA THR A 64 10.14 6.53 -5.42
C THR A 64 11.41 6.94 -4.67
N ILE A 65 11.91 6.08 -3.77
CA ILE A 65 13.14 6.33 -3.01
C ILE A 65 14.40 6.10 -3.86
N ALA A 66 14.42 5.06 -4.70
CA ALA A 66 15.59 4.68 -5.50
C ALA A 66 15.93 5.67 -6.64
N GLY A 67 15.01 6.58 -6.98
CA GLY A 67 15.20 7.58 -8.03
C GLY A 67 14.92 7.05 -9.45
N GLY A 68 15.32 7.84 -10.45
CA GLY A 68 15.12 7.52 -11.86
C GLY A 68 15.93 6.30 -12.30
N VAL A 69 15.33 5.45 -13.14
CA VAL A 69 16.08 4.36 -13.78
C VAL A 69 16.98 4.98 -14.83
N VAL A 70 18.29 4.80 -14.67
CA VAL A 70 19.31 5.22 -15.64
C VAL A 70 19.60 4.03 -16.55
N TRP A 71 19.27 4.18 -17.83
CA TRP A 71 19.59 3.17 -18.83
C TRP A 71 21.03 3.35 -19.32
N PRO A 72 21.79 2.27 -19.55
CA PRO A 72 23.17 2.37 -20.03
C PRO A 72 23.27 3.03 -21.40
N GLU A 73 22.24 2.89 -22.24
CA GLU A 73 22.17 3.55 -23.55
C GLU A 73 21.90 5.07 -23.49
N ASN A 74 21.35 5.61 -22.40
CA ASN A 74 21.06 7.05 -22.29
C ASN A 74 21.20 7.58 -20.85
N PRO A 75 22.44 7.69 -20.32
CA PRO A 75 22.68 8.00 -18.92
C PRO A 75 22.27 9.42 -18.50
N MET A 76 22.07 10.33 -19.46
CA MET A 76 21.78 11.75 -19.21
C MET A 76 20.28 12.04 -19.03
N LYS A 77 19.40 11.08 -19.29
CA LYS A 77 17.95 11.25 -19.12
C LYS A 77 17.43 10.21 -18.13
N PRO A 78 17.28 10.56 -16.83
CA PRO A 78 16.55 9.69 -15.92
C PRO A 78 15.12 9.55 -16.44
N VAL A 79 14.80 8.39 -17.00
CA VAL A 79 13.45 8.13 -17.51
C VAL A 79 12.60 7.78 -16.31
N TYR A 80 11.78 8.72 -15.87
CA TYR A 80 10.69 8.41 -14.96
C TYR A 80 9.72 7.51 -15.74
N ARG A 81 9.73 6.21 -15.44
CA ARG A 81 8.92 5.15 -16.09
C ARG A 81 7.40 5.39 -16.06
N PHE A 82 6.95 6.50 -15.49
CA PHE A 82 5.56 6.94 -15.46
C PHE A 82 5.19 7.88 -16.63
N TYR A 83 6.10 8.24 -17.53
CA TYR A 83 5.74 8.83 -18.82
C TYR A 83 5.15 7.73 -19.73
N ARG A 84 3.91 7.32 -19.45
CA ARG A 84 3.09 6.64 -20.44
C ARG A 84 2.75 7.73 -21.47
N GLU A 85 3.43 7.69 -22.60
CA GLU A 85 3.05 8.45 -23.78
C GLU A 85 1.56 8.16 -24.04
N HIS A 86 0.75 9.21 -23.89
CA HIS A 86 -0.61 9.28 -24.39
C HIS A 86 -0.57 9.97 -25.75
#